data_AF-A0A2S8GPW1-F1
#
_entry.id   AF-A0A2S8GPW1-F1
#
_cell.length_a   1.000
_cell.length_b   1.000
_cell.length_c   1.000
_cell.angle_alpha   90.00
_cell.angle_beta   90.00
_cell.angle_gamma   90.00
#
_symmetry.space_group_name_H-M   'P 1'
#
loop_
_entity.id
_entity.type
_entity.pdbx_description
1 polymer ?
#
loop_
_entity_poly.entity_id
_entity_poly.type
_entity_poly.pdbx_seq_one_letter_code
_entity_poly.pdbx_strand_id
1 'polypeptide(L)' 'MTIDKSLKVKRGGISTRSVLKRSERIAQMRANGNFDEETTPPIHLPKTKVVKISMKKKKKVKEEEAKK' A
#
# COMPACT_ATOMS: atom_id res chain seq x y z
N MET A 1 -27.45 26.37 12.16
CA MET A 1 -28.10 25.20 11.53
C MET A 1 -27.24 23.97 11.75
N THR A 2 -27.63 23.14 12.71
CA THR A 2 -26.94 21.91 13.07
C THR A 2 -27.36 20.81 12.11
N ILE A 3 -26.42 20.32 11.31
CA ILE A 3 -26.63 19.17 10.42
C ILE A 3 -26.68 17.88 11.25
N ASP A 4 -27.70 17.05 11.02
CA ASP A 4 -27.81 15.73 11.63
C ASP A 4 -26.63 14.83 11.24
N LYS A 5 -26.21 13.92 12.13
CA LYS A 5 -25.04 13.06 11.89
C LYS A 5 -25.18 12.16 10.66
N SER A 6 -26.41 11.80 10.27
CA SER A 6 -26.69 11.01 9.07
C SER A 6 -26.51 11.82 7.78
N LEU A 7 -26.76 13.13 7.82
CA LEU A 7 -26.64 14.07 6.71
C LEU A 7 -25.20 14.59 6.55
N LYS A 8 -24.30 14.24 7.46
CA LYS A 8 -22.89 14.62 7.41
C LYS A 8 -22.14 13.71 6.44
N VAL A 9 -21.67 14.25 5.32
CA VAL A 9 -20.75 13.56 4.40
C VAL A 9 -19.47 13.22 5.17
N LYS A 10 -19.38 11.97 5.68
CA LYS A 10 -18.13 11.44 6.24
C LYS A 10 -17.15 11.35 5.09
N ARG A 11 -16.05 12.12 5.15
CA ARG A 11 -15.04 12.25 4.08
C ARG A 11 -14.88 10.93 3.32
N GLY A 12 -15.31 10.94 2.06
CA GLY A 12 -15.31 9.76 1.22
C GLY A 12 -13.89 9.24 1.01
N GLY A 13 -13.71 7.94 1.23
CA GLY A 13 -12.84 7.16 0.37
C GLY A 13 -11.33 7.23 0.60
N ILE A 14 -10.82 7.76 1.73
CA ILE A 14 -9.42 7.49 2.12
C ILE A 14 -9.34 6.10 2.80
N SER A 15 -9.90 5.09 2.14
CA SER A 15 -9.71 3.71 2.53
C SER A 15 -8.43 3.19 1.90
N THR A 16 -7.65 2.45 2.68
CA THR A 16 -6.48 1.75 2.13
C THR A 16 -6.99 0.64 1.21
N ARG A 17 -6.62 0.71 -0.07
CA ARG A 17 -6.97 -0.35 -1.03
C ARG A 17 -6.16 -1.60 -0.72
N SER A 18 -6.78 -2.76 -0.89
CA SER A 18 -6.12 -4.07 -0.72
C SER A 18 -5.29 -4.48 -1.95
N VAL A 19 -5.54 -3.87 -3.11
CA VAL A 19 -4.93 -4.19 -4.40
C VAL A 19 -4.36 -2.91 -5.03
N LEU A 20 -3.23 -3.03 -5.72
CA LEU A 20 -2.57 -1.96 -6.47
C LEU A 20 -3.42 -1.48 -7.65
N LYS A 21 -3.25 -0.21 -8.04
CA LYS A 21 -3.85 0.33 -9.27
C LYS A 21 -3.27 -0.38 -10.50
N ARG A 22 -4.01 -0.44 -11.60
CA ARG A 22 -3.57 -1.10 -12.84
C ARG A 22 -2.16 -0.69 -13.28
N SER A 23 -1.82 0.60 -13.29
CA SER A 23 -0.48 1.10 -13.63
C SER A 23 0.60 0.55 -12.69
N GLU A 24 0.34 0.54 -11.39
CA GLU A 24 1.23 -0.02 -10.37
C GLU A 24 1.40 -1.54 -10.55
N ARG A 25 0.35 -2.27 -10.94
CA ARG A 25 0.42 -3.70 -11.24
C ARG A 25 1.29 -4.00 -12.45
N ILE A 26 1.15 -3.23 -13.52
CA ILE A 26 1.99 -3.36 -14.73
C ILE A 26 3.45 -3.11 -14.37
N ALA A 27 3.74 -2.05 -13.60
CA ALA A 27 5.10 -1.77 -13.14
C ALA A 27 5.67 -2.92 -12.30
N GLN A 28 4.89 -3.49 -11.38
CA GLN A 28 5.31 -4.63 -10.56
C GLN A 28 5.51 -5.91 -11.40
N MET A 29 4.64 -6.18 -12.37
CA MET A 29 4.78 -7.35 -13.23
C MET A 29 5.97 -7.23 -14.20
N ARG A 30 6.26 -6.02 -14.70
CA ARG A 30 7.50 -5.74 -15.45
C ARG A 30 8.74 -5.96 -14.59
N ALA A 31 8.74 -5.49 -13.35
CA ALA A 31 9.84 -5.74 -12.42
C ALA A 31 10.05 -7.24 -12.12
N ASN A 32 8.98 -8.04 -12.14
CA ASN A 32 9.03 -9.48 -11.95
C ASN A 32 9.33 -10.28 -13.24
N GLY A 33 9.44 -9.63 -14.40
CA GLY A 33 9.65 -10.29 -15.70
C GLY A 33 8.44 -11.08 -16.22
N ASN A 34 7.24 -10.82 -15.69
CA ASN A 34 6.01 -11.55 -16.06
C ASN A 34 5.05 -10.71 -16.93
N PHE A 35 5.54 -9.64 -17.54
CA PHE A 35 4.73 -8.74 -18.38
C PHE A 35 5.50 -8.35 -19.63
N ASP A 36 5.00 -8.81 -20.78
CA ASP A 36 5.50 -8.46 -22.10
C ASP A 36 4.58 -7.43 -22.75
N GLU A 37 5.10 -6.25 -23.07
CA GLU A 37 4.29 -5.11 -23.56
C GLU A 37 3.58 -5.42 -24.89
N GLU A 38 4.13 -6.32 -25.69
CA GLU A 38 3.59 -6.73 -26.99
C GLU A 38 2.48 -7.78 -26.90
N THR A 39 2.58 -8.70 -25.92
CA THR A 39 1.73 -9.90 -25.86
C THR A 39 0.71 -9.85 -24.74
N THR A 40 1.02 -9.13 -23.66
CA THR A 40 0.15 -9.08 -22.48
C THR A 40 -0.77 -7.86 -22.51
N PRO A 41 -2.10 -8.06 -22.61
CA PRO A 41 -3.02 -6.95 -22.67
C PRO A 41 -3.06 -6.21 -21.31
N PRO A 42 -3.22 -4.87 -21.29
CA PRO A 42 -3.33 -4.09 -20.05
C PRO A 42 -4.62 -4.38 -19.23
N ILE A 43 -5.54 -5.15 -19.80
CA ILE A 43 -6.81 -5.56 -19.21
C ILE A 43 -6.69 -6.96 -18.60
N HIS A 44 -7.55 -7.29 -17.64
CA HIS A 44 -7.58 -8.61 -16.98
C HIS A 44 -6.32 -9.04 -16.21
N LEU A 45 -5.42 -8.09 -15.87
CA LEU A 45 -4.23 -8.38 -15.07
C LEU A 45 -4.57 -9.04 -13.72
N PRO A 46 -3.68 -9.89 -13.18
CA PRO A 46 -3.85 -10.54 -11.88
C PRO A 46 -3.87 -9.51 -10.72
N LYS A 47 -4.67 -9.79 -9.68
CA LYS A 47 -4.80 -8.90 -8.51
C LYS A 47 -3.54 -8.96 -7.65
N THR A 48 -2.62 -8.00 -7.78
CA THR A 48 -1.46 -7.89 -6.89
C THR A 48 -1.80 -7.07 -5.64
N LYS A 49 -1.59 -7.68 -4.47
CA LYS A 49 -1.88 -7.08 -3.16
C LYS A 49 -0.86 -6.01 -2.80
N VAL A 50 -1.30 -5.01 -2.04
CA VAL A 50 -0.39 -4.01 -1.45
C VAL A 50 0.46 -4.68 -0.37
N VAL A 51 1.79 -4.54 -0.45
CA VAL A 51 2.71 -5.06 0.57
C VAL A 51 2.57 -4.21 1.84
N LYS A 52 2.05 -4.82 2.90
CA LYS A 52 1.95 -4.17 4.21
C LYS A 52 3.24 -4.40 4.98
N ILE A 53 4.13 -3.42 4.99
CA ILE A 53 5.36 -3.47 5.78
C ILE A 53 5.01 -3.12 7.22
N SER A 54 5.18 -4.08 8.14
CA SER A 54 5.13 -3.83 9.58
C SER A 54 6.55 -3.52 10.08
N MET A 55 6.82 -2.25 10.38
CA MET A 55 8.08 -1.88 11.02
C MET A 55 8.07 -2.35 12.48
N LYS A 56 9.08 -3.12 12.89
CA LYS A 56 9.29 -3.46 14.30
C LYS A 56 9.63 -2.17 15.07
N LYS A 57 9.07 -2.01 16.27
CA LYS A 57 9.42 -0.88 17.15
C LYS A 57 10.92 -0.91 17.44
N LYS A 58 11.62 0.22 17.29
CA LYS A 58 13.04 0.35 17.66
C LYS A 58 13.20 0.01 19.15
N LYS A 59 14.10 -0.92 19.48
CA LYS A 59 14.55 -1.12 20.86
C LYS A 59 15.31 0.15 21.27
N LYS A 60 14.92 0.76 22.41
CA LYS A 60 15.74 1.80 23.05
C LYS A 60 17.04 1.13 23.48
N VAL A 61 18.16 1.55 22.92
CA VAL A 61 19.49 1.18 23.44
C VAL A 61 19.59 1.84 24.80
N LYS A 62 19.75 1.04 25.86
CA LYS A 62 20.14 1.58 27.16
C LYS A 62 21.58 2.05 27.02
N GLU A 63 21.80 3.35 27.21
CA GLU A 63 23.12 3.89 27.54
C GLU A 63 23.50 3.33 28.90
N GLU A 64 24.24 2.24 28.94
CA GLU A 64 25.02 1.83 30.10
C GLU A 64 26.04 0.78 29.67
N GLU A 65 27.27 0.96 30.12
CA GLU A 65 28.47 0.11 29.95
C GLU A 65 29.35 0.34 28.71
N ALA A 66 30.22 1.35 28.82
CA ALA A 66 31.67 1.16 28.68
C ALA A 66 32.45 2.38 29.21
N LYS A 67 32.41 2.59 30.54
CA LYS A 67 33.58 3.10 31.27
C LYS A 67 34.42 1.89 31.65
N LYS A 68 35.46 1.60 30.87
CA LYS A 68 36.66 0.89 31.32
C LYS A 68 37.78 1.14 30.33
#